data_AF-A0A969EMX1-F1
#
_entry.id   AF-A0A969EMX1-F1
#
_cell.length_a   1.000
_cell.length_b   1.000
_cell.length_c   1.000
_cell.angle_alpha   90.00
_cell.angle_beta   90.00
_cell.angle_gamma   90.00
#
_symmetry.space_group_name_H-M   'P 1'
#
loop_
_entity.id
_entity.type
_entity.pdbx_description
1 polymer ?
#
loop_
_entity_poly.entity_id
_entity_poly.type
_entity_poly.pdbx_seq_one_letter_code
_entity_poly.pdbx_strand_id
1 'polypeptide(L)'
;MSPLIETGEIISRTFSVAAETEISTVAWNPEGDILAAARSDGVIDLWEFNAANLSASHLGTLQEHEGWINELAWSQDGRLASAGEDLLIYIWNVQTLEREKALFGEHDSPIMGMSWGPNGQLASIDGNPQIVIWNVEQEKKTTLLSAPYRGPITSVSWSPDGTKLAFGGNSYNVYVYNTLYVQSPCSWLTRNMTIYEWETYFPGEPYHATCPELPTGIVGEEADIYQVLDEGFEAGIAGDIATAVEKFDEAEAQGLEIGAWDWNDLCWLGGIYNQAELSYFACERAVELEPDNGEFHDARGISRALLGDFEGAIVDFEIFVVYAREFDFPEDMIALREQWIEALQLGNNPFDEATLAFLRRE
;
A
#
# COMPACT_ATOMS: atom_id res chain seq x y z
N MET A 1 17.76 -34.50 5.05
CA MET A 1 18.12 -35.37 6.20
C MET A 1 18.86 -34.48 7.18
N SER A 2 18.16 -33.99 8.19
CA SER A 2 18.74 -33.17 9.26
C SER A 2 19.52 -34.06 10.23
N PRO A 3 20.65 -33.62 10.80
CA PRO A 3 21.24 -34.34 11.91
C PRO A 3 20.28 -34.18 13.09
N LEU A 4 19.65 -35.30 13.48
CA LEU A 4 19.07 -35.43 14.81
C LEU A 4 20.20 -35.20 15.83
N ILE A 5 19.88 -34.68 17.01
CA ILE A 5 20.82 -34.62 18.13
C ILE A 5 21.19 -36.08 18.47
N GLU A 6 22.32 -36.56 17.95
CA GLU A 6 22.75 -37.96 18.09
C GLU A 6 23.25 -38.27 19.50
N THR A 7 23.73 -37.26 20.24
CA THR A 7 24.17 -37.38 21.63
C THR A 7 23.70 -36.16 22.43
N GLY A 8 23.13 -36.39 23.61
CA GLY A 8 22.80 -35.31 24.57
C GLY A 8 24.02 -34.80 25.34
N GLU A 9 25.23 -34.93 24.77
CA GLU A 9 26.46 -34.54 25.42
C GLU A 9 26.71 -33.04 25.22
N ILE A 10 27.17 -32.38 26.29
CA ILE A 10 27.62 -31.00 26.20
C ILE A 10 28.92 -30.99 25.39
N ILE A 11 28.85 -30.51 24.15
CA ILE A 11 29.96 -30.50 23.20
C ILE A 11 31.00 -29.40 23.46
N SER A 12 30.68 -28.41 24.30
CA SER A 12 31.63 -27.39 24.79
C SER A 12 31.12 -26.78 26.10
N ARG A 13 32.01 -26.56 27.09
CA ARG A 13 31.69 -25.89 28.36
C ARG A 13 32.43 -24.56 28.46
N THR A 14 31.63 -23.50 28.56
CA THR A 14 31.98 -22.20 29.13
C THR A 14 32.90 -21.33 28.30
N PHE A 15 32.32 -20.30 27.70
CA PHE A 15 33.01 -19.05 27.41
C PHE A 15 32.80 -18.16 28.63
N SER A 16 33.76 -18.12 29.56
CA SER A 16 33.54 -17.42 30.83
C SER A 16 33.51 -15.93 30.60
N VAL A 17 32.45 -15.29 31.07
CA VAL A 17 32.45 -13.86 31.29
C VAL A 17 33.31 -13.54 32.51
N ALA A 18 34.00 -12.40 32.50
CA ALA A 18 34.83 -11.97 33.61
C ALA A 18 34.04 -11.65 34.91
N ALA A 19 32.71 -11.62 34.88
CA ALA A 19 31.88 -11.32 36.05
C ALA A 19 30.82 -12.41 36.32
N GLU A 20 30.58 -12.69 37.61
CA GLU A 20 29.55 -13.61 38.13
C GLU A 20 28.13 -13.01 37.99
N THR A 21 27.74 -12.61 36.79
CA THR A 21 26.39 -12.10 36.50
C THR A 21 25.58 -13.14 35.75
N GLU A 22 24.27 -13.13 35.97
CA GLU A 22 23.33 -14.06 35.34
C GLU A 22 23.23 -13.77 33.84
N ILE A 23 23.23 -14.82 33.02
CA ILE A 23 22.92 -14.72 31.59
C ILE A 23 21.41 -14.79 31.44
N SER A 24 20.81 -13.73 30.93
CA SER A 24 19.35 -13.61 30.80
C SER A 24 18.83 -14.18 29.47
N THR A 25 19.59 -13.99 28.39
CA THR A 25 19.23 -14.50 27.06
C THR A 25 20.48 -14.72 26.19
N VAL A 26 20.34 -15.55 25.15
CA VAL A 26 21.39 -15.87 24.18
C VAL A 26 20.80 -15.90 22.78
N ALA A 27 21.57 -15.47 21.79
CA ALA A 27 21.14 -15.50 20.39
C ALA A 27 22.31 -15.75 19.44
N TRP A 28 22.10 -16.67 18.48
CA TRP A 28 23.01 -16.89 17.36
C TRP A 28 22.68 -15.92 16.22
N ASN A 29 23.72 -15.42 15.56
CA ASN A 29 23.55 -14.73 14.28
C ASN A 29 23.05 -15.70 13.18
N PRO A 30 22.55 -15.18 12.05
CA PRO A 30 22.00 -16.01 10.96
C PRO A 30 22.99 -17.03 10.41
N GLU A 31 24.27 -16.68 10.33
CA GLU A 31 25.34 -17.55 9.83
C GLU A 31 25.73 -18.65 10.83
N GLY A 32 25.39 -18.49 12.11
CA GLY A 32 25.65 -19.46 13.17
C GLY A 32 27.10 -19.50 13.66
N ASP A 33 27.90 -18.49 13.31
CA ASP A 33 29.30 -18.35 13.69
C ASP A 33 29.53 -17.30 14.78
N ILE A 34 28.54 -16.48 15.14
CA ILE A 34 28.61 -15.53 16.26
C ILE A 34 27.49 -15.82 17.27
N LEU A 35 27.89 -16.00 18.53
CA LEU A 35 27.00 -16.12 19.67
C LEU A 35 27.02 -14.82 20.47
N ALA A 36 25.85 -14.25 20.72
CA ALA A 36 25.65 -13.19 21.70
C ALA A 36 25.04 -13.76 22.99
N ALA A 37 25.53 -13.32 24.14
CA ALA A 37 24.90 -13.58 25.44
C ALA A 37 24.73 -12.27 26.20
N ALA A 38 23.49 -11.99 26.60
CA ALA A 38 23.18 -10.81 27.39
C ALA A 38 23.21 -11.14 28.88
N ARG A 39 23.71 -10.19 29.66
CA ARG A 39 23.91 -10.31 31.10
C ARG A 39 22.96 -9.42 31.87
N SER A 40 22.74 -9.78 33.12
CA SER A 40 21.96 -8.99 34.09
C SER A 40 22.58 -7.64 34.48
N ASP A 41 23.81 -7.33 34.09
CA ASP A 41 24.44 -6.02 34.32
C ASP A 41 24.40 -5.10 33.08
N GLY A 42 23.57 -5.41 32.08
CA GLY A 42 23.38 -4.57 30.89
C GLY A 42 24.48 -4.73 29.83
N VAL A 43 25.30 -5.76 29.95
CA VAL A 43 26.40 -6.06 29.02
C VAL A 43 26.02 -7.24 28.13
N ILE A 44 26.47 -7.17 26.88
CA ILE A 44 26.36 -8.27 25.92
C ILE A 44 27.77 -8.71 25.57
N ASP A 45 28.05 -9.98 25.75
CA ASP A 45 29.31 -10.59 25.34
C ASP A 45 29.13 -11.31 23.99
N LEU A 46 30.15 -11.22 23.15
CA LEU A 46 30.15 -11.76 21.80
C LEU A 46 31.29 -12.77 21.62
N TRP A 47 30.99 -13.91 21.00
CA TRP A 47 31.99 -14.92 20.66
C TRP A 47 31.84 -15.39 19.23
N GLU A 48 32.97 -15.54 18.54
CA GLU A 48 33.04 -16.25 17.27
C GLU A 48 33.20 -17.74 17.56
N PHE A 49 32.25 -18.55 17.13
CA PHE A 49 32.21 -19.99 17.31
C PHE A 49 32.74 -20.72 16.08
N ASN A 50 33.70 -21.61 16.31
CA ASN A 50 34.25 -22.47 15.28
C ASN A 50 33.73 -23.91 15.45
N ALA A 51 32.79 -24.29 14.58
CA ALA A 51 32.17 -25.61 14.62
C ALA A 51 33.16 -26.76 14.34
N ALA A 52 34.27 -26.51 13.63
CA ALA A 52 35.23 -27.55 13.26
C ALA A 52 36.04 -28.05 14.46
N ASN A 53 36.26 -27.20 15.46
CA ASN A 53 37.02 -27.54 16.66
C ASN A 53 36.25 -27.31 17.98
N LEU A 54 34.97 -26.96 17.90
CA LEU A 54 34.07 -26.73 19.03
C LEU A 54 34.60 -25.70 20.05
N SER A 55 35.32 -24.69 19.55
CA SER A 55 35.86 -23.58 20.34
C SER A 55 35.18 -22.26 20.00
N ALA A 56 35.29 -21.28 20.90
CA ALA A 56 34.94 -19.90 20.57
C ALA A 56 35.97 -18.91 21.09
N SER A 57 36.14 -17.83 20.33
CA SER A 57 36.99 -16.69 20.62
C SER A 57 36.14 -15.52 21.07
N HIS A 58 36.46 -14.91 22.20
CA HIS A 58 35.80 -13.68 22.64
C HIS A 58 36.11 -12.54 21.67
N LEU A 59 35.06 -11.99 21.05
CA LEU A 59 35.15 -10.89 20.11
C LEU A 59 35.17 -9.53 20.82
N GLY A 60 34.39 -9.41 21.91
CA GLY A 60 34.26 -8.17 22.66
C GLY A 60 32.92 -8.07 23.37
N THR A 61 32.68 -6.89 23.94
CA THR A 61 31.50 -6.60 24.76
C THR A 61 30.80 -5.33 24.30
N LEU A 62 29.47 -5.33 24.36
CA LEU A 62 28.62 -4.16 24.12
C LEU A 62 28.04 -3.75 25.48
N GLN A 63 28.25 -2.49 25.89
CA GLN A 63 27.86 -2.02 27.22
C GLN A 63 27.32 -0.58 27.15
N GLU A 64 26.00 -0.46 27.03
CA GLU A 64 25.29 0.82 27.21
C GLU A 64 23.94 0.68 27.91
N HIS A 65 23.39 -0.53 28.07
CA HIS A 65 22.10 -0.72 28.75
C HIS A 65 22.25 -0.47 30.26
N GLU A 66 21.24 0.18 30.83
CA GLU A 66 21.14 0.44 32.28
C GLU A 66 20.13 -0.52 32.93
N GLY A 67 20.45 -1.82 32.96
CA GLY A 67 19.58 -2.82 33.61
C GLY A 67 19.62 -4.20 32.96
N TRP A 68 18.65 -5.06 33.33
CA TRP A 68 18.51 -6.38 32.71
C TRP A 68 18.15 -6.26 31.24
N ILE A 69 18.91 -6.94 30.38
CA ILE A 69 18.55 -7.16 28.99
C ILE A 69 17.68 -8.41 28.95
N ASN A 70 16.44 -8.28 28.48
CA ASN A 70 15.50 -9.41 28.45
C ASN A 70 15.57 -10.17 27.13
N GLU A 71 15.93 -9.50 26.04
CA GLU A 71 15.86 -10.09 24.71
C GLU A 71 17.00 -9.63 23.79
N LEU A 72 17.41 -10.54 22.90
CA LEU A 72 18.35 -10.30 21.81
C LEU A 72 17.73 -10.77 20.49
N ALA A 73 17.86 -9.99 19.42
CA ALA A 73 17.39 -10.38 18.10
C ALA A 73 18.38 -9.99 17.01
N TRP A 74 18.76 -10.95 16.17
CA TRP A 74 19.65 -10.71 15.04
C TRP A 74 18.87 -10.36 13.78
N SER A 75 19.37 -9.38 13.05
CA SER A 75 18.95 -9.10 11.68
C SER A 75 19.64 -10.05 10.69
N GLN A 76 19.09 -10.15 9.48
CA GLN A 76 19.72 -10.90 8.37
C GLN A 76 20.99 -10.23 7.83
N ASP A 77 21.24 -8.96 8.15
CA ASP A 77 22.44 -8.23 7.75
C ASP A 77 23.55 -8.23 8.82
N GLY A 78 23.38 -9.00 9.90
CA GLY A 78 24.40 -9.18 10.95
C GLY A 78 24.43 -8.10 12.02
N ARG A 79 23.41 -7.25 12.10
CA ARG A 79 23.17 -6.35 13.24
C ARG A 79 22.47 -7.08 14.37
N LEU A 80 22.73 -6.62 15.59
CA LEU A 80 22.11 -7.15 16.80
C LEU A 80 21.20 -6.09 17.42
N ALA A 81 19.94 -6.45 17.71
CA ALA A 81 19.08 -5.69 18.60
C ALA A 81 19.18 -6.25 20.03
N SER A 82 19.18 -5.35 21.01
CA SER A 82 19.01 -5.69 22.43
C SER A 82 18.00 -4.76 23.09
N ALA A 83 17.25 -5.30 24.05
CA ALA A 83 16.27 -4.53 24.80
C ALA A 83 16.00 -5.12 26.18
N GLY A 84 15.52 -4.29 27.12
CA GLY A 84 15.39 -4.69 28.51
C GLY A 84 14.60 -3.73 29.41
N GLU A 85 15.04 -3.66 30.66
CA GLU A 85 14.40 -2.88 31.73
C GLU A 85 14.49 -1.36 31.56
N ASP A 86 15.49 -0.87 30.84
CA ASP A 86 15.68 0.56 30.58
C ASP A 86 14.75 1.15 29.51
N LEU A 87 13.86 0.32 28.95
CA LEU A 87 12.87 0.66 27.92
C LEU A 87 13.49 1.05 26.57
N LEU A 88 14.79 0.88 26.41
CA LEU A 88 15.52 1.22 25.20
C LEU A 88 15.71 -0.03 24.34
N ILE A 89 15.67 0.16 23.03
CA ILE A 89 16.14 -0.83 22.07
C ILE A 89 17.42 -0.28 21.46
N TYR A 90 18.54 -0.99 21.62
CA TYR A 90 19.79 -0.64 20.96
C TYR A 90 20.05 -1.54 19.78
N ILE A 91 20.51 -0.93 18.69
CA ILE A 91 20.96 -1.61 17.50
C ILE A 91 22.47 -1.49 17.43
N TRP A 92 23.14 -2.62 17.31
CA TRP A 92 24.59 -2.72 17.38
C TRP A 92 25.18 -3.16 16.05
N ASN A 93 26.29 -2.50 15.70
CA ASN A 93 27.20 -3.03 14.70
C ASN A 93 28.21 -3.93 15.41
N VAL A 94 28.11 -5.24 15.18
CA VAL A 94 28.94 -6.23 15.85
C VAL A 94 30.39 -6.23 15.35
N GLN A 95 30.64 -5.73 14.14
CA GLN A 95 32.00 -5.63 13.60
C GLN A 95 32.78 -4.49 14.26
N THR A 96 32.13 -3.37 14.55
CA THR A 96 32.76 -2.21 15.20
C THR A 96 32.62 -2.23 16.72
N LEU A 97 31.73 -3.07 17.26
CA LEU A 97 31.36 -3.11 18.69
C LEU A 97 30.79 -1.78 19.20
N GLU A 98 30.07 -1.07 18.34
CA GLU A 98 29.48 0.24 18.65
C GLU A 98 27.97 0.22 18.47
N ARG A 99 27.28 1.04 19.26
CA ARG A 99 25.85 1.29 19.08
C ARG A 99 25.64 2.11 17.80
N GLU A 100 24.89 1.54 16.87
CA GLU A 100 24.50 2.21 15.63
C GLU A 100 23.29 3.12 15.87
N LYS A 101 22.26 2.62 16.58
CA LYS A 101 20.98 3.33 16.78
C LYS A 101 20.36 3.04 18.15
N ALA A 102 19.45 3.91 18.56
CA ALA A 102 18.62 3.73 19.75
C ALA A 102 17.15 4.04 19.41
N LEU A 103 16.25 3.09 19.67
CA LEU A 103 14.81 3.24 19.47
C LEU A 103 14.13 3.34 20.84
N PHE A 104 13.25 4.33 21.02
CA PHE A 104 12.64 4.64 22.32
C PHE A 104 11.34 5.44 22.18
N GLY A 105 10.64 5.63 23.30
CA GLY A 105 9.47 6.52 23.41
C GLY A 105 8.10 5.86 23.23
N GLU A 106 8.07 4.58 22.86
CA GLU A 106 6.83 3.85 22.56
C GLU A 106 6.46 2.79 23.62
N HIS A 107 7.41 2.42 24.47
CA HIS A 107 7.22 1.48 25.56
C HIS A 107 7.25 2.21 26.90
N ASP A 108 6.32 1.86 27.79
CA ASP A 108 6.24 2.40 29.15
C ASP A 108 6.55 1.34 30.23
N SER A 109 6.88 0.12 29.79
CA SER A 109 7.15 -1.05 30.59
C SER A 109 8.34 -1.83 30.00
N PRO A 110 9.09 -2.62 30.80
CA PRO A 110 10.24 -3.38 30.31
C PRO A 110 9.92 -4.14 29.03
N ILE A 111 10.82 -4.05 28.06
CA ILE A 111 10.68 -4.76 26.79
C ILE A 111 10.95 -6.23 27.08
N MET A 112 9.98 -7.08 26.77
CA MET A 112 9.98 -8.51 27.14
C MET A 112 10.26 -9.43 25.97
N GLY A 113 10.16 -8.92 24.74
CA GLY A 113 10.34 -9.72 23.54
C GLY A 113 10.55 -8.85 22.31
N MET A 114 11.27 -9.43 21.36
CA MET A 114 11.65 -8.80 20.10
C MET A 114 11.73 -9.85 19.01
N SER A 115 11.47 -9.43 17.79
CA SER A 115 11.70 -10.25 16.62
C SER A 115 12.08 -9.37 15.45
N TRP A 116 13.21 -9.69 14.82
CA TRP A 116 13.69 -8.99 13.63
C TRP A 116 13.16 -9.68 12.38
N GLY A 117 12.40 -8.96 11.58
CA GLY A 117 11.86 -9.44 10.31
C GLY A 117 12.90 -9.42 9.19
N PRO A 118 12.85 -10.35 8.22
CA PRO A 118 13.75 -10.34 7.07
C PRO A 118 13.57 -9.11 6.16
N ASN A 119 12.49 -8.35 6.36
CA ASN A 119 12.19 -7.08 5.68
C ASN A 119 12.88 -5.85 6.32
N GLY A 120 13.73 -6.06 7.34
CA GLY A 120 14.42 -4.98 8.05
C GLY A 120 13.60 -4.29 9.15
N GLN A 121 12.34 -4.70 9.35
CA GLN A 121 11.52 -4.18 10.44
C GLN A 121 11.78 -4.97 11.73
N LEU A 122 11.74 -4.28 12.86
CA LEU A 122 11.83 -4.89 14.18
C LEU A 122 10.47 -4.82 14.86
N ALA A 123 9.98 -5.94 15.38
CA ALA A 123 8.83 -5.96 16.28
C ALA A 123 9.33 -6.02 17.72
N SER A 124 8.73 -5.22 18.61
CA SER A 124 8.98 -5.27 20.04
C SER A 124 7.67 -5.29 20.83
N ILE A 125 7.72 -5.94 21.99
CA ILE A 125 6.60 -6.09 22.92
C ILE A 125 7.05 -5.80 24.34
N ASP A 126 6.14 -5.26 25.14
CA ASP A 126 6.32 -5.01 26.57
C ASP A 126 5.19 -5.68 27.37
N GLY A 127 5.05 -5.31 28.65
CA GLY A 127 3.97 -5.79 29.53
C GLY A 127 2.54 -5.41 29.10
N ASN A 128 2.34 -4.68 28.00
CA ASN A 128 1.04 -4.21 27.51
C ASN A 128 0.51 -5.06 26.35
N PRO A 129 -0.78 -4.94 25.99
CA PRO A 129 -1.38 -5.62 24.83
C PRO A 129 -1.01 -4.96 23.49
N GLN A 130 0.20 -4.38 23.37
CA GLN A 130 0.64 -3.64 22.19
C GLN A 130 1.92 -4.24 21.62
N ILE A 131 2.04 -4.20 20.29
CA ILE A 131 3.25 -4.55 19.56
C ILE A 131 3.67 -3.31 18.78
N VAL A 132 4.91 -2.90 18.96
CA VAL A 132 5.48 -1.77 18.24
C VAL A 132 6.31 -2.31 17.08
N ILE A 133 6.04 -1.82 15.87
CA ILE A 133 6.84 -2.13 14.68
C ILE A 133 7.69 -0.93 14.32
N TRP A 134 8.98 -1.15 14.20
CA TRP A 134 9.98 -0.13 13.95
C TRP A 134 10.53 -0.24 12.53
N ASN A 135 10.72 0.92 11.90
CA ASN A 135 11.68 1.08 10.83
C ASN A 135 13.02 1.48 11.47
N VAL A 136 13.95 0.54 11.49
CA VAL A 136 15.26 0.72 12.12
C VAL A 136 16.06 1.82 11.42
N GLU A 137 16.05 1.86 10.08
CA GLU A 137 16.79 2.87 9.32
C GLU A 137 16.33 4.29 9.61
N GLN A 138 15.02 4.50 9.73
CA GLN A 138 14.42 5.80 10.01
C GLN A 138 14.38 6.16 11.49
N GLU A 139 14.77 5.24 12.39
CA GLU A 139 14.69 5.40 13.86
C GLU A 139 13.29 5.81 14.33
N LYS A 140 12.27 5.25 13.68
CA LYS A 140 10.87 5.60 13.94
C LYS A 140 10.00 4.37 14.01
N LYS A 141 9.01 4.45 14.89
CA LYS A 141 7.86 3.57 14.85
C LYS A 141 7.11 3.77 13.54
N THR A 142 6.81 2.66 12.88
CA THR A 142 5.96 2.62 11.69
C THR A 142 4.53 2.28 12.06
N THR A 143 4.31 1.37 13.00
CA THR A 143 2.96 0.86 13.30
C THR A 143 2.83 0.45 14.77
N LEU A 144 1.62 0.62 15.30
CA LEU A 144 1.20 0.06 16.59
C LEU A 144 0.12 -0.99 16.33
N LEU A 145 0.35 -2.24 16.73
CA LEU A 145 -0.65 -3.29 16.64
C LEU A 145 -1.20 -3.57 18.04
N SER A 146 -2.51 -3.46 18.20
CA SER A 146 -3.19 -3.86 19.43
C SER A 146 -3.62 -5.32 19.36
N ALA A 147 -3.28 -6.10 20.38
CA ALA A 147 -3.82 -7.43 20.53
C ALA A 147 -5.35 -7.37 20.71
N PRO A 148 -6.11 -8.34 20.16
CA PRO A 148 -7.57 -8.39 20.31
C PRO A 148 -8.01 -8.85 21.71
N TYR A 149 -7.08 -8.92 22.66
CA TYR A 149 -7.30 -9.33 24.04
C TYR A 149 -6.58 -8.39 25.00
N ARG A 150 -7.02 -8.39 26.27
CA ARG A 150 -6.36 -7.66 27.35
C ARG A 150 -5.33 -8.56 28.03
N GLY A 151 -4.14 -8.02 28.28
CA GLY A 151 -3.05 -8.69 28.99
C GLY A 151 -1.73 -8.57 28.25
N PRO A 152 -0.62 -8.93 28.91
CA PRO A 152 0.71 -8.84 28.32
C PRO A 152 0.83 -9.76 27.11
N ILE A 153 1.52 -9.26 26.09
CA ILE A 153 2.08 -10.09 25.04
C ILE A 153 3.44 -10.55 25.56
N THR A 154 3.70 -11.86 25.52
CA THR A 154 4.93 -12.43 26.11
C THR A 154 5.82 -13.10 25.07
N SER A 155 5.37 -13.18 23.81
CA SER A 155 6.14 -13.71 22.71
C SER A 155 5.66 -13.11 21.40
N VAL A 156 6.62 -12.77 20.53
CA VAL A 156 6.41 -12.26 19.18
C VAL A 156 7.43 -12.90 18.24
N SER A 157 7.03 -13.23 17.02
CA SER A 157 7.90 -13.85 16.03
C SER A 157 7.48 -13.50 14.61
N TRP A 158 8.40 -12.93 13.84
CA TRP A 158 8.23 -12.76 12.40
C TRP A 158 8.31 -14.11 11.68
N SER A 159 7.49 -14.28 10.65
CA SER A 159 7.66 -15.38 9.72
C SER A 159 8.97 -15.23 8.93
N PRO A 160 9.62 -16.33 8.52
CA PRO A 160 10.85 -16.29 7.72
C PRO A 160 10.72 -15.58 6.37
N ASP A 161 9.49 -15.44 5.85
CA ASP A 161 9.19 -14.69 4.63
C ASP A 161 8.89 -13.19 4.89
N GLY A 162 8.83 -12.76 6.16
CA GLY A 162 8.52 -11.38 6.54
C GLY A 162 7.07 -10.94 6.30
N THR A 163 6.18 -11.85 5.88
CA THR A 163 4.79 -11.52 5.53
C THR A 163 3.80 -11.70 6.69
N LYS A 164 4.23 -12.26 7.81
CA LYS A 164 3.38 -12.55 8.97
C LYS A 164 4.12 -12.27 10.27
N LEU A 165 3.35 -11.87 11.27
CA LEU A 165 3.80 -11.71 12.64
C LEU A 165 2.92 -12.56 13.56
N ALA A 166 3.50 -13.57 14.18
CA ALA A 166 2.85 -14.36 15.21
C ALA A 166 3.09 -13.74 16.58
N PHE A 167 2.08 -13.68 17.43
CA PHE A 167 2.22 -13.24 18.81
C PHE A 167 1.26 -13.96 19.74
N GLY A 168 1.64 -14.03 21.02
CA GLY A 168 0.86 -14.71 22.03
C GLY A 168 1.17 -14.22 23.44
N GLY A 169 0.26 -14.54 24.35
CA GLY A 169 0.36 -14.19 25.76
C GLY A 169 -0.75 -14.87 26.56
N ASN A 170 -1.35 -14.14 27.50
CA ASN A 170 -2.30 -14.71 28.48
C ASN A 170 -3.67 -15.13 27.92
N SER A 171 -3.95 -14.93 26.64
CA SER A 171 -5.27 -15.17 26.05
C SER A 171 -5.53 -16.61 25.61
N TYR A 172 -4.63 -17.55 25.92
CA TYR A 172 -4.65 -18.96 25.49
C TYR A 172 -4.65 -19.18 23.97
N ASN A 173 -4.58 -18.10 23.19
CA ASN A 173 -4.63 -18.11 21.73
C ASN A 173 -3.31 -17.56 21.18
N VAL A 174 -2.90 -18.09 20.03
CA VAL A 174 -1.82 -17.51 19.21
C VAL A 174 -2.49 -16.74 18.08
N TYR A 175 -2.08 -15.50 17.90
CA TYR A 175 -2.58 -14.64 16.82
C TYR A 175 -1.51 -14.53 15.76
N VAL A 176 -1.95 -14.49 14.51
CA VAL A 176 -1.07 -14.26 13.36
C VAL A 176 -1.62 -13.07 12.61
N TYR A 177 -0.80 -12.03 12.51
CA TYR A 177 -1.10 -10.81 11.78
C TYR A 177 -0.40 -10.86 10.42
N ASN A 178 -1.09 -10.47 9.35
CA ASN A 178 -0.49 -10.35 8.03
C ASN A 178 0.16 -8.98 7.89
N THR A 179 1.47 -8.94 7.65
CA THR A 179 2.28 -7.72 7.65
C THR A 179 2.38 -7.07 6.28
N LEU A 180 1.74 -7.64 5.25
CA LEU A 180 1.54 -6.99 3.95
C LEU A 180 0.77 -5.66 4.09
N TYR A 181 0.05 -5.48 5.20
CA TYR A 181 -0.64 -4.23 5.57
C TYR A 181 0.22 -3.27 6.42
N VAL A 182 1.44 -3.65 6.80
CA VAL A 182 2.40 -2.84 7.60
C VAL A 182 3.46 -2.19 6.72
N GLN A 183 3.71 -2.76 5.54
CA GLN A 183 4.42 -2.04 4.49
C GLN A 183 3.45 -1.09 3.79
N SER A 184 3.95 0.09 3.42
CA SER A 184 3.22 0.93 2.46
C SER A 184 2.85 0.06 1.26
N PRO A 185 1.59 0.08 0.78
CA PRO A 185 1.21 -0.63 -0.45
C PRO A 185 2.21 -0.40 -1.60
N CYS A 186 2.84 0.77 -1.58
CA CYS A 186 3.86 1.22 -2.53
C CYS A 186 5.14 0.39 -2.59
N SER A 187 5.45 -0.47 -1.61
CA SER A 187 6.68 -1.28 -1.66
C SER A 187 6.57 -2.52 -2.56
N TRP A 188 5.35 -2.95 -2.88
CA TRP A 188 5.08 -4.15 -3.68
C TRP A 188 4.15 -3.90 -4.86
N LEU A 189 3.53 -2.72 -4.93
CA LEU A 189 2.88 -2.25 -6.14
C LEU A 189 3.94 -1.93 -7.20
N THR A 190 3.66 -2.31 -8.45
CA THR A 190 4.46 -1.90 -9.61
C THR A 190 3.96 -0.60 -10.24
N ARG A 191 2.78 -0.15 -9.83
CA ARG A 191 2.09 1.05 -10.31
C ARG A 191 1.08 1.57 -9.29
N ASN A 192 0.72 2.84 -9.39
CA ASN A 192 -0.50 3.39 -8.80
C ASN A 192 -1.74 2.77 -9.45
N MET A 193 -2.88 2.87 -8.75
CA MET A 193 -4.18 2.59 -9.35
C MET A 193 -4.42 3.54 -10.53
N THR A 194 -5.03 3.01 -11.58
CA THR A 194 -5.58 3.83 -12.67
C THR A 194 -6.73 4.69 -12.14
N ILE A 195 -7.11 5.72 -12.89
CA ILE A 195 -8.27 6.56 -12.56
C ILE A 195 -9.55 5.71 -12.49
N TYR A 196 -9.74 4.76 -13.42
CA TYR A 196 -10.88 3.84 -13.43
C TYR A 196 -10.95 2.92 -12.20
N GLU A 197 -9.82 2.32 -11.83
CA GLU A 197 -9.74 1.52 -10.61
C GLU A 197 -10.02 2.41 -9.38
N TRP A 198 -9.56 3.66 -9.39
CA TRP A 198 -9.81 4.62 -8.32
C TRP A 198 -11.29 4.92 -8.16
N GLU A 199 -11.99 5.30 -9.22
CA GLU A 199 -13.45 5.57 -9.16
C GLU A 199 -14.25 4.33 -8.75
N THR A 200 -13.84 3.14 -9.20
CA THR A 200 -14.48 1.88 -8.83
C THR A 200 -14.43 1.63 -7.32
N TYR A 201 -13.30 1.95 -6.67
CA TYR A 201 -13.11 1.69 -5.24
C TYR A 201 -13.37 2.90 -4.34
N PHE A 202 -13.30 4.12 -4.88
CA PHE A 202 -13.44 5.41 -4.20
C PHE A 202 -14.33 6.38 -4.98
N PRO A 203 -15.62 6.04 -5.20
CA PRO A 203 -16.52 6.87 -5.99
C PRO A 203 -16.71 8.26 -5.35
N GLY A 204 -16.53 9.31 -6.14
CA GLY A 204 -16.68 10.72 -5.72
C GLY A 204 -15.46 11.33 -5.01
N GLU A 205 -14.36 10.59 -4.85
CA GLU A 205 -13.12 11.11 -4.28
C GLU A 205 -12.12 11.49 -5.39
N PRO A 206 -11.55 12.72 -5.39
CA PRO A 206 -10.59 13.14 -6.40
C PRO A 206 -9.38 12.20 -6.48
N TYR A 207 -9.01 11.84 -7.71
CA TYR A 207 -7.86 11.00 -7.96
C TYR A 207 -6.58 11.61 -7.36
N HIS A 208 -5.80 10.77 -6.70
CA HIS A 208 -4.44 11.12 -6.29
C HIS A 208 -3.53 9.90 -6.27
N ALA A 209 -2.26 10.11 -6.66
CA ALA A 209 -1.24 9.07 -6.56
C ALA A 209 -0.99 8.70 -5.09
N THR A 210 -1.27 7.44 -4.74
CA THR A 210 -1.04 6.89 -3.40
C THR A 210 0.43 6.56 -3.16
N CYS A 211 1.18 6.33 -4.23
CA CYS A 211 2.58 5.96 -4.26
C CYS A 211 3.37 6.92 -5.16
N PRO A 212 3.92 8.03 -4.63
CA PRO A 212 4.50 9.11 -5.43
C PRO A 212 5.65 8.68 -6.36
N GLU A 213 6.35 7.61 -6.01
CA GLU A 213 7.51 7.09 -6.74
C GLU A 213 7.15 6.02 -7.79
N LEU A 214 5.88 5.61 -7.87
CA LEU A 214 5.41 4.60 -8.82
C LEU A 214 4.69 5.25 -10.00
N PRO A 215 4.85 4.71 -11.21
CA PRO A 215 4.09 5.19 -12.37
C PRO A 215 2.60 4.87 -12.18
N THR A 216 1.73 5.63 -12.84
CA THR A 216 0.34 5.24 -13.10
C THR A 216 0.33 4.30 -14.32
N GLY A 217 -0.40 3.19 -14.30
CA GLY A 217 -0.56 2.30 -15.47
C GLY A 217 0.39 1.08 -15.61
N ILE A 218 0.03 0.15 -16.51
CA ILE A 218 0.69 -1.17 -16.76
C ILE A 218 2.09 -0.98 -17.36
N VAL A 219 3.06 -1.90 -17.16
CA VAL A 219 4.45 -1.80 -17.67
C VAL A 219 4.73 -2.83 -18.78
N GLY A 220 5.28 -2.42 -19.94
CA GLY A 220 5.64 -3.28 -21.10
C GLY A 220 5.54 -2.56 -22.47
N GLU A 221 5.76 -3.23 -23.60
CA GLU A 221 5.53 -2.64 -24.96
C GLU A 221 4.04 -2.31 -25.21
N GLU A 222 3.11 -2.90 -24.46
CA GLU A 222 1.69 -2.50 -24.40
C GLU A 222 1.48 -1.23 -23.54
N ALA A 223 2.42 -0.85 -22.68
CA ALA A 223 2.31 0.34 -21.82
C ALA A 223 2.42 1.65 -22.58
N ASP A 224 3.21 1.69 -23.67
CA ASP A 224 3.37 2.89 -24.49
C ASP A 224 2.05 3.27 -25.18
N ILE A 225 1.22 2.29 -25.55
CA ILE A 225 -0.04 2.51 -26.26
C ILE A 225 -1.14 3.02 -25.29
N TYR A 226 -1.21 2.45 -24.07
CA TYR A 226 -2.12 2.96 -23.04
C TYR A 226 -1.68 4.32 -22.50
N GLN A 227 -0.38 4.62 -22.46
CA GLN A 227 0.11 5.95 -22.12
C GLN A 227 -0.38 7.01 -23.11
N VAL A 228 -0.44 6.70 -24.41
CA VAL A 228 -0.99 7.61 -25.41
C VAL A 228 -2.47 7.91 -25.12
N LEU A 229 -3.24 6.90 -24.70
CA LEU A 229 -4.64 7.09 -24.32
C LEU A 229 -4.78 7.97 -23.05
N ASP A 230 -3.94 7.73 -22.03
CA ASP A 230 -3.87 8.56 -20.82
C ASP A 230 -3.52 10.03 -21.14
N GLU A 231 -2.56 10.28 -22.04
CA GLU A 231 -2.23 11.63 -22.53
C GLU A 231 -3.44 12.29 -23.22
N GLY A 232 -4.26 11.51 -23.92
CA GLY A 232 -5.51 11.97 -24.51
C GLY A 232 -6.54 12.38 -23.46
N PHE A 233 -6.70 11.57 -22.42
CA PHE A 233 -7.60 11.91 -21.30
C PHE A 233 -7.19 13.18 -20.56
N GLU A 234 -5.90 13.32 -20.22
CA GLU A 234 -5.38 14.51 -19.56
C GLU A 234 -5.62 15.78 -20.41
N ALA A 235 -5.40 15.70 -21.73
CA ALA A 235 -5.72 16.79 -22.64
C ALA A 235 -7.23 17.11 -22.64
N GLY A 236 -8.08 16.08 -22.67
CA GLY A 236 -9.54 16.23 -22.65
C GLY A 236 -10.05 16.87 -21.36
N ILE A 237 -9.54 16.45 -20.20
CA ILE A 237 -9.84 17.04 -18.88
C ILE A 237 -9.38 18.49 -18.82
N ALA A 238 -8.26 18.85 -19.47
CA ALA A 238 -7.79 20.22 -19.60
C ALA A 238 -8.63 21.07 -20.60
N GLY A 239 -9.60 20.46 -21.28
CA GLY A 239 -10.46 21.10 -22.27
C GLY A 239 -9.86 21.18 -23.68
N ASP A 240 -8.73 20.53 -23.94
CA ASP A 240 -8.11 20.42 -25.25
C ASP A 240 -8.58 19.14 -25.96
N ILE A 241 -9.82 19.18 -26.44
CA ILE A 241 -10.49 18.04 -27.07
C ILE A 241 -9.83 17.67 -28.41
N ALA A 242 -9.22 18.65 -29.11
CA ALA A 242 -8.51 18.38 -30.35
C ALA A 242 -7.28 17.48 -30.13
N THR A 243 -6.47 17.79 -29.10
CA THR A 243 -5.33 16.95 -28.72
C THR A 243 -5.79 15.59 -28.19
N ALA A 244 -6.89 15.55 -27.43
CA ALA A 244 -7.47 14.28 -26.96
C ALA A 244 -7.85 13.35 -28.13
N VAL A 245 -8.54 13.89 -29.15
CA VAL A 245 -8.89 13.12 -30.36
C VAL A 245 -7.65 12.61 -31.09
N GLU A 246 -6.61 13.45 -31.26
CA GLU A 246 -5.35 13.04 -31.90
C GLU A 246 -4.72 11.84 -31.17
N LYS A 247 -4.78 11.84 -29.84
CA LYS A 247 -4.25 10.75 -29.01
C LYS A 247 -5.06 9.47 -29.09
N PHE A 248 -6.38 9.56 -29.14
CA PHE A 248 -7.24 8.40 -29.38
C PHE A 248 -6.97 7.78 -30.77
N ASP A 249 -6.85 8.62 -31.80
CA ASP A 249 -6.49 8.17 -33.16
C ASP A 249 -5.09 7.53 -33.18
N GLU A 250 -4.13 8.09 -32.44
CA GLU A 250 -2.77 7.54 -32.29
C GLU A 250 -2.81 6.16 -31.61
N ALA A 251 -3.60 5.99 -30.55
CA ALA A 251 -3.74 4.73 -29.84
C ALA A 251 -4.39 3.64 -30.73
N GLU A 252 -5.45 3.98 -31.48
CA GLU A 252 -6.04 3.06 -32.47
C GLU A 252 -5.03 2.68 -33.56
N ALA A 253 -4.26 3.65 -34.07
CA ALA A 253 -3.25 3.40 -35.11
C ALA A 253 -2.11 2.48 -34.64
N GLN A 254 -1.84 2.46 -33.33
CA GLN A 254 -0.91 1.53 -32.68
C GLN A 254 -1.54 0.15 -32.40
N GLY A 255 -2.82 -0.02 -32.70
CA GLY A 255 -3.54 -1.30 -32.59
C GLY A 255 -4.30 -1.50 -31.29
N LEU A 256 -4.50 -0.44 -30.50
CA LEU A 256 -5.34 -0.51 -29.31
C LEU A 256 -6.82 -0.66 -29.69
N GLU A 257 -7.47 -1.65 -29.08
CA GLU A 257 -8.92 -1.76 -29.10
C GLU A 257 -9.48 -0.92 -27.95
N ILE A 258 -9.90 0.30 -28.25
CA ILE A 258 -10.41 1.27 -27.27
C ILE A 258 -11.82 0.87 -26.83
N GLY A 259 -12.05 0.84 -25.51
CA GLY A 259 -13.30 0.39 -24.91
C GLY A 259 -14.44 1.40 -25.01
N ALA A 260 -15.67 0.95 -24.76
CA ALA A 260 -16.87 1.78 -24.85
C ALA A 260 -16.85 2.95 -23.84
N TRP A 261 -16.33 2.71 -22.63
CA TRP A 261 -16.15 3.74 -21.60
C TRP A 261 -15.16 4.82 -22.01
N ASP A 262 -14.01 4.44 -22.59
CA ASP A 262 -13.01 5.41 -23.05
C ASP A 262 -13.58 6.32 -24.15
N TRP A 263 -14.34 5.74 -25.09
CA TRP A 263 -15.06 6.50 -26.11
C TRP A 263 -16.14 7.40 -25.49
N ASN A 264 -16.84 6.92 -24.47
CA ASN A 264 -17.83 7.69 -23.76
C ASN A 264 -17.23 8.89 -23.02
N ASP A 265 -16.06 8.73 -22.40
CA ASP A 265 -15.37 9.81 -21.70
C ASP A 265 -14.95 10.92 -22.67
N LEU A 266 -14.41 10.56 -23.85
CA LEU A 266 -14.11 11.55 -24.90
C LEU A 266 -15.38 12.24 -25.41
N CYS A 267 -16.48 11.49 -25.56
CA CYS A 267 -17.79 12.03 -25.89
C CYS A 267 -18.27 13.05 -24.84
N TRP A 268 -18.26 12.66 -23.56
CA TRP A 268 -18.66 13.48 -22.42
C TRP A 268 -17.84 14.77 -22.33
N LEU A 269 -16.50 14.64 -22.36
CA LEU A 269 -15.58 15.78 -22.29
C LEU A 269 -15.83 16.77 -23.43
N GLY A 270 -15.97 16.28 -24.67
CA GLY A 270 -16.29 17.18 -25.78
C GLY A 270 -17.67 17.83 -25.67
N GLY A 271 -18.67 17.15 -25.11
CA GLY A 271 -19.96 17.75 -24.77
C GLY A 271 -19.83 18.87 -23.74
N ILE A 272 -19.26 18.59 -22.57
CA ILE A 272 -19.19 19.54 -21.44
C ILE A 272 -18.25 20.72 -21.70
N TYR A 273 -17.27 20.58 -22.60
CA TYR A 273 -16.39 21.67 -23.05
C TYR A 273 -16.91 22.42 -24.29
N ASN A 274 -18.16 22.16 -24.70
CA ASN A 274 -18.79 22.78 -25.88
C ASN A 274 -18.01 22.57 -27.19
N GLN A 275 -17.42 21.39 -27.34
CA GLN A 275 -16.60 20.96 -28.46
C GLN A 275 -17.12 19.64 -29.07
N ALA A 276 -18.45 19.43 -28.99
CA ALA A 276 -19.11 18.22 -29.48
C ALA A 276 -18.84 17.93 -30.96
N GLU A 277 -18.61 18.96 -31.80
CA GLU A 277 -18.21 18.77 -33.20
C GLU A 277 -16.92 17.94 -33.37
N LEU A 278 -16.01 18.00 -32.39
CA LEU A 278 -14.75 17.27 -32.41
C LEU A 278 -14.89 15.83 -31.92
N SER A 279 -15.77 15.57 -30.95
CA SER A 279 -15.85 14.28 -30.26
C SER A 279 -17.12 13.47 -30.56
N TYR A 280 -18.07 13.97 -31.35
CA TYR A 280 -19.36 13.28 -31.56
C TYR A 280 -19.20 11.85 -32.12
N PHE A 281 -18.17 11.60 -32.93
CA PHE A 281 -17.87 10.26 -33.43
C PHE A 281 -17.58 9.27 -32.29
N ALA A 282 -16.97 9.73 -31.19
CA ALA A 282 -16.71 8.92 -30.00
C ALA A 282 -18.02 8.52 -29.32
N CYS A 283 -19.02 9.41 -29.30
CA CYS A 283 -20.36 9.10 -28.81
C CYS A 283 -21.03 7.98 -29.62
N GLU A 284 -20.85 7.99 -30.95
CA GLU A 284 -21.39 6.94 -31.81
C GLU A 284 -20.70 5.59 -31.55
N ARG A 285 -19.37 5.58 -31.39
CA ARG A 285 -18.59 4.38 -31.08
C ARG A 285 -18.95 3.77 -29.73
N ALA A 286 -19.09 4.60 -28.68
CA ALA A 286 -19.46 4.13 -27.35
C ALA A 286 -20.82 3.39 -27.36
N VAL A 287 -21.84 4.00 -27.98
CA VAL A 287 -23.18 3.40 -28.09
C VAL A 287 -23.21 2.21 -29.05
N GLU A 288 -22.36 2.17 -30.09
CA GLU A 288 -22.26 0.99 -30.95
C GLU A 288 -21.69 -0.22 -30.21
N LEU A 289 -20.71 -0.01 -29.33
CA LEU A 289 -20.08 -1.06 -28.54
C LEU A 289 -21.01 -1.58 -27.43
N GLU A 290 -21.73 -0.70 -26.73
CA GLU A 290 -22.70 -1.08 -25.68
C GLU A 290 -24.03 -0.30 -25.82
N PRO A 291 -24.94 -0.75 -26.68
CA PRO A 291 -26.17 -0.03 -27.01
C PRO A 291 -27.22 0.01 -25.89
N ASP A 292 -27.07 -0.83 -24.87
CA ASP A 292 -28.01 -0.90 -23.75
C ASP A 292 -27.54 -0.07 -22.53
N ASN A 293 -26.35 0.56 -22.60
CA ASN A 293 -25.80 1.34 -21.50
C ASN A 293 -26.29 2.80 -21.55
N GLY A 294 -27.22 3.14 -20.65
CA GLY A 294 -27.88 4.45 -20.64
C GLY A 294 -26.94 5.63 -20.38
N GLU A 295 -25.82 5.44 -19.72
CA GLU A 295 -24.83 6.50 -19.48
C GLU A 295 -24.19 6.99 -20.78
N PHE A 296 -24.03 6.10 -21.77
CA PHE A 296 -23.48 6.45 -23.07
C PHE A 296 -24.48 7.25 -23.91
N HIS A 297 -25.76 6.96 -23.73
CA HIS A 297 -26.83 7.77 -24.29
C HIS A 297 -26.86 9.16 -23.65
N ASP A 298 -26.67 9.28 -22.33
CA ASP A 298 -26.65 10.57 -21.65
C ASP A 298 -25.57 11.51 -22.20
N ALA A 299 -24.33 11.03 -22.33
CA ALA A 299 -23.23 11.80 -22.92
C ALA A 299 -23.51 12.19 -24.38
N ARG A 300 -24.04 11.25 -25.18
CA ARG A 300 -24.40 11.52 -26.57
C ARG A 300 -25.55 12.53 -26.68
N GLY A 301 -26.51 12.49 -25.77
CA GLY A 301 -27.65 13.41 -25.73
C GLY A 301 -27.21 14.87 -25.60
N ILE A 302 -26.20 15.15 -24.76
CA ILE A 302 -25.60 16.49 -24.63
C ILE A 302 -25.00 16.93 -25.96
N SER A 303 -24.17 16.06 -26.58
CA SER A 303 -23.52 16.37 -27.85
C SER A 303 -24.53 16.60 -28.98
N ARG A 304 -25.59 15.78 -29.09
CA ARG A 304 -26.67 15.97 -30.06
C ARG A 304 -27.40 17.30 -29.88
N ALA A 305 -27.71 17.66 -28.64
CA ALA A 305 -28.37 18.93 -28.35
C ALA A 305 -27.48 20.13 -28.73
N LEU A 306 -26.18 20.09 -28.43
CA LEU A 306 -25.22 21.12 -28.84
C LEU A 306 -25.11 21.24 -30.37
N LEU A 307 -25.20 20.12 -31.09
CA LEU A 307 -25.18 20.07 -32.55
C LEU A 307 -26.54 20.40 -33.21
N GLY A 308 -27.57 20.65 -32.41
CA GLY A 308 -28.92 21.03 -32.88
C GLY A 308 -29.84 19.86 -33.22
N ASP A 309 -29.43 18.62 -32.94
CA ASP A 309 -30.29 17.43 -33.04
C ASP A 309 -31.09 17.23 -31.75
N PHE A 310 -32.13 18.05 -31.56
CA PHE A 310 -32.95 18.00 -30.36
C PHE A 310 -33.81 16.72 -30.30
N GLU A 311 -34.25 16.21 -31.43
CA GLU A 311 -35.06 14.98 -31.50
C GLU A 311 -34.22 13.77 -31.05
N GLY A 312 -33.00 13.63 -31.58
CA GLY A 312 -32.08 12.58 -31.16
C GLY A 312 -31.62 12.72 -29.71
N ALA A 313 -31.39 13.95 -29.23
CA ALA A 313 -31.03 14.21 -27.83
C ALA A 313 -32.14 13.80 -26.85
N ILE A 314 -33.41 14.10 -27.17
CA ILE A 314 -34.56 13.68 -26.36
C ILE A 314 -34.61 12.15 -26.23
N VAL A 315 -34.46 11.43 -27.34
CA VAL A 315 -34.46 9.96 -27.33
C VAL A 315 -33.35 9.41 -26.43
N ASP A 316 -32.16 9.99 -26.51
CA ASP A 316 -31.03 9.56 -25.70
C ASP A 316 -31.24 9.82 -24.20
N PHE A 317 -31.77 10.98 -23.82
CA PHE A 317 -32.10 11.25 -22.42
C PHE A 317 -33.25 10.39 -21.89
N GLU A 318 -34.23 10.04 -22.73
CA GLU A 318 -35.30 9.11 -22.35
C GLU A 318 -34.74 7.71 -22.06
N ILE A 319 -33.77 7.24 -22.86
CA ILE A 319 -33.05 5.98 -22.61
C ILE A 319 -32.30 6.05 -21.28
N PHE A 320 -31.53 7.12 -21.04
CA PHE A 320 -30.84 7.32 -19.78
C PHE A 320 -31.80 7.33 -18.58
N VAL A 321 -32.93 8.03 -18.66
CA VAL A 321 -33.92 8.11 -17.56
C VAL A 321 -34.49 6.73 -17.22
N VAL A 322 -34.74 5.88 -18.21
CA VAL A 322 -35.18 4.49 -17.97
C VAL A 322 -34.07 3.69 -17.31
N TYR A 323 -32.86 3.76 -17.85
CA TYR A 323 -31.69 3.07 -17.32
C TYR A 323 -31.37 3.48 -15.87
N ALA A 324 -31.31 4.78 -15.60
CA ALA A 324 -31.05 5.36 -14.29
C ALA A 324 -32.06 4.88 -13.23
N ARG A 325 -33.34 4.72 -13.60
CA ARG A 325 -34.36 4.15 -12.71
C ARG A 325 -34.19 2.66 -12.47
N GLU A 326 -33.74 1.90 -13.48
CA GLU A 326 -33.47 0.47 -13.34
C GLU A 326 -32.29 0.20 -12.40
N PHE A 327 -31.29 1.09 -12.40
CA PHE A 327 -30.07 0.99 -11.59
C PHE A 327 -30.06 1.86 -10.33
N ASP A 328 -31.23 2.35 -9.88
CA ASP A 328 -31.41 3.13 -8.64
C ASP A 328 -30.50 4.38 -8.51
N PHE A 329 -30.29 5.11 -9.61
CA PHE A 329 -29.55 6.37 -9.60
C PHE A 329 -30.28 7.45 -8.76
N PRO A 330 -29.56 8.44 -8.22
CA PRO A 330 -30.16 9.56 -7.49
C PRO A 330 -31.29 10.28 -8.26
N GLU A 331 -32.42 10.51 -7.58
CA GLU A 331 -33.63 11.10 -8.19
C GLU A 331 -33.40 12.51 -8.75
N ASP A 332 -32.48 13.28 -8.17
CA ASP A 332 -32.11 14.61 -8.66
C ASP A 332 -31.40 14.55 -10.02
N MET A 333 -30.58 13.54 -10.29
CA MET A 333 -30.00 13.33 -11.62
C MET A 333 -31.06 12.98 -12.66
N ILE A 334 -32.02 12.12 -12.29
CA ILE A 334 -33.13 11.74 -13.17
C ILE A 334 -34.00 12.97 -13.48
N ALA A 335 -34.39 13.73 -12.46
CA ALA A 335 -35.20 14.93 -12.60
C ALA A 335 -34.49 16.01 -13.44
N LEU A 336 -33.16 16.09 -13.39
CA LEU A 336 -32.38 17.00 -14.24
C LEU A 336 -32.49 16.63 -15.72
N ARG A 337 -32.35 15.35 -16.09
CA ARG A 337 -32.50 14.89 -17.49
C ARG A 337 -33.93 15.04 -17.98
N GLU A 338 -34.93 14.85 -17.13
CA GLU A 338 -36.33 15.15 -17.46
C GLU A 338 -36.57 16.63 -17.77
N GLN A 339 -35.93 17.54 -17.02
CA GLN A 339 -35.97 18.98 -17.32
C GLN A 339 -35.28 19.31 -18.66
N TRP A 340 -34.18 18.64 -18.99
CA TRP A 340 -33.53 18.80 -20.29
C TRP A 340 -34.44 18.34 -21.44
N ILE A 341 -35.12 17.19 -21.28
CA ILE A 341 -36.12 16.70 -22.24
C ILE A 341 -37.22 17.74 -22.46
N GLU A 342 -37.81 18.29 -21.39
CA GLU A 342 -38.86 19.32 -21.48
C GLU A 342 -38.36 20.57 -22.21
N ALA A 343 -37.14 21.04 -21.91
CA ALA A 343 -36.54 22.19 -22.56
C ALA A 343 -36.36 21.96 -24.07
N LEU A 344 -35.83 20.80 -24.45
CA LEU A 344 -35.59 20.42 -25.84
C LEU A 344 -36.90 20.24 -26.62
N GLN A 345 -37.95 19.68 -26.01
CA GLN A 345 -39.28 19.57 -26.61
C GLN A 345 -39.89 20.95 -26.92
N LEU A 346 -39.54 21.98 -26.13
CA LEU A 346 -39.93 23.37 -26.37
C LEU A 346 -39.02 24.08 -27.38
N GLY A 347 -38.02 23.39 -27.93
CA GLY A 347 -37.03 23.94 -28.87
C GLY A 347 -35.95 24.80 -28.20
N ASN A 348 -35.78 24.69 -26.88
CA ASN A 348 -34.75 25.40 -26.13
C ASN A 348 -33.59 24.47 -25.84
N ASN A 349 -32.36 24.88 -26.18
CA ASN A 349 -31.16 24.15 -25.79
C ASN A 349 -30.81 24.51 -24.33
N PRO A 350 -30.80 23.55 -23.38
CA PRO A 350 -30.49 23.81 -21.98
C PRO A 350 -28.98 23.96 -21.70
N PHE A 351 -28.11 23.65 -22.66
CA PHE A 351 -26.66 23.60 -22.50
C PHE A 351 -25.97 24.94 -22.83
N ASP A 352 -26.30 25.97 -22.05
CA ASP A 352 -25.52 27.21 -22.05
C ASP A 352 -24.23 27.07 -21.23
N GLU A 353 -23.36 28.08 -21.27
CA GLU A 353 -22.07 28.05 -20.57
C GLU A 353 -22.23 27.85 -19.04
N ALA A 354 -23.33 28.30 -18.43
CA ALA A 354 -23.55 28.11 -17.01
C ALA A 354 -23.89 26.65 -16.68
N THR A 355 -24.74 26.02 -17.50
CA THR A 355 -25.06 24.60 -17.42
C THR A 355 -23.80 23.75 -17.64
N LEU A 356 -23.04 24.04 -18.70
CA LEU A 356 -21.81 23.30 -19.01
C LEU A 356 -20.74 23.47 -17.92
N ALA A 357 -20.59 24.67 -17.34
CA ALA A 357 -19.70 24.90 -16.21
C ALA A 357 -20.15 24.22 -14.92
N PHE A 358 -21.44 23.93 -14.76
CA PHE A 358 -21.94 23.08 -13.68
C PHE A 358 -21.52 21.63 -13.91
N LEU A 359 -21.74 21.09 -15.12
CA LEU A 359 -21.40 19.72 -15.48
C LEU A 359 -19.89 19.40 -15.45
N ARG A 360 -19.01 20.39 -15.58
CA ARG A 360 -17.55 20.20 -15.41
C ARG A 360 -17.08 20.07 -13.96
N ARG A 361 -17.97 20.31 -12.98
CA ARG A 361 -17.66 20.30 -11.54
C ARG A 361 -18.32 19.14 -10.79
N GLU A 362 -19.34 18.56 -11.39
CA GLU A 362 -19.90 17.25 -11.05
C GLU A 362 -18.99 16.19 -11.66
#